data_AF-A0A9P1IVS9-F1
#
_entry.id   AF-A0A9P1IVS9-F1
#
_cell.length_a   1.000
_cell.length_b   1.000
_cell.length_c   1.000
_cell.angle_alpha   90.00
_cell.angle_beta   90.00
_cell.angle_gamma   90.00
#
_symmetry.space_group_name_H-M   'P 1'
#
loop_
_entity.id
_entity.type
_entity.pdbx_description
1 polymer ?
#
loop_
_entity_poly.entity_id
_entity_poly.type
_entity_poly.pdbx_seq_one_letter_code
_entity_poly.pdbx_strand_id
1 'polypeptide(L)'
;MIEHAEVFEVVVAKMMCRQVSYAVKTDNDDDCDKPGTSRRFEKEQEEKKYKYSNGLDAPEEIDFTAIDEDSLRDRLEQITNYLRTGHFYCVWCGSLFDSPEDLEENCPGDTRHAHHGLD
;
A
#
# COMPACT_ATOMS: atom_id res chain seq x y z
N MET A 1 -2.75 -12.57 -20.14
CA MET A 1 -2.32 -13.23 -18.90
C MET A 1 -1.11 -12.46 -18.42
N ILE A 2 -1.34 -11.32 -17.77
CA ILE A 2 -0.26 -10.40 -17.40
C ILE A 2 0.15 -10.74 -15.97
N GLU A 3 1.46 -10.84 -15.78
CA GLU A 3 2.15 -11.34 -14.60
C GLU A 3 1.92 -10.43 -13.41
N HIS A 4 0.95 -10.79 -12.56
CA HIS A 4 0.69 -10.13 -11.28
C HIS A 4 1.88 -10.20 -10.30
N ALA A 5 2.93 -10.98 -10.60
CA ALA A 5 4.09 -11.13 -9.74
C ALA A 5 5.02 -9.90 -9.72
N GLU A 6 5.18 -9.19 -10.85
CA GLU A 6 6.19 -8.11 -10.94
C GLU A 6 5.77 -6.82 -10.22
N VAL A 7 4.47 -6.56 -10.08
CA VAL A 7 3.96 -5.37 -9.37
C VAL A 7 4.16 -5.50 -7.86
N PHE A 8 4.07 -6.72 -7.32
CA PHE A 8 4.18 -6.97 -5.89
C PHE A 8 5.62 -6.91 -5.39
N GLU A 9 6.60 -7.40 -6.15
CA GLU A 9 8.02 -7.29 -5.78
C GLU A 9 8.45 -5.82 -5.59
N VAL A 10 7.96 -4.91 -6.44
CA VAL A 10 8.28 -3.47 -6.32
C VAL A 10 7.67 -2.86 -5.06
N VAL A 11 6.47 -3.28 -4.65
CA VAL A 11 5.82 -2.80 -3.41
C VAL A 11 6.55 -3.32 -2.18
N VAL A 12 6.91 -4.61 -2.16
CA VAL A 12 7.64 -5.23 -1.05
C VAL A 12 9.05 -4.62 -0.93
N ALA A 13 9.77 -4.44 -2.03
CA ALA A 13 11.08 -3.78 -2.05
C ALA A 13 11.02 -2.32 -1.56
N LYS A 14 9.94 -1.59 -1.89
CA LYS A 14 9.74 -0.21 -1.46
C LYS A 14 9.29 -0.10 0.01
N MET A 15 8.66 -1.14 0.55
CA MET A 15 8.27 -1.24 1.96
C MET A 15 9.48 -1.59 2.86
N MET A 16 10.44 -2.37 2.34
CA MET A 16 11.70 -2.74 3.03
C MET A 16 12.78 -1.65 2.96
N CYS A 17 12.74 -0.78 1.95
CA CYS A 17 13.55 0.44 1.95
C CYS A 17 12.86 1.50 2.83
N ARG A 18 13.29 1.56 4.10
CA ARG A 18 12.98 2.64 5.05
C ARG A 18 13.54 3.99 4.57
N GLN A 19 12.94 4.54 3.52
CA GLN A 19 12.91 5.96 3.25
C GLN A 19 11.48 6.31 2.88
N VAL A 20 10.74 6.80 3.88
CA VAL A 20 9.63 7.70 3.64
C VAL A 20 10.22 8.93 2.95
N SER A 21 10.38 8.85 1.63
CA SER A 21 10.39 10.03 0.80
C SER A 21 8.92 10.41 0.65
N TYR A 22 8.46 11.22 1.61
CA TYR A 22 7.37 12.15 1.35
C TYR A 22 7.60 12.73 -0.04
N ALA A 23 6.55 12.76 -0.87
CA ALA A 23 6.60 13.30 -2.21
C ALA A 23 7.34 14.65 -2.20
N VAL A 24 8.59 14.65 -2.66
CA VAL A 24 9.28 15.88 -3.02
C VAL A 24 8.58 16.33 -4.27
N LYS A 25 7.76 17.37 -4.13
CA LYS A 25 7.30 18.15 -5.27
C LYS A 25 8.57 18.58 -6.02
N THR A 26 8.73 18.08 -7.23
CA THR A 26 9.66 18.70 -8.18
C THR A 26 8.90 19.85 -8.81
N ASP A 27 8.71 20.90 -8.01
CA ASP A 27 8.41 22.22 -8.54
C ASP A 27 9.77 22.82 -8.93
N ASN A 28 10.08 22.84 -10.22
CA ASN A 28 11.14 23.68 -10.82
C ASN A 28 10.61 24.10 -12.19
N ASP A 29 10.37 25.36 -12.54
CA ASP A 29 10.47 26.65 -11.87
C ASP A 29 9.59 27.65 -12.67
N ASP A 30 9.43 28.86 -12.14
CA ASP A 30 8.82 30.08 -12.74
C ASP A 30 7.32 30.33 -12.45
N ASP A 31 7.00 30.89 -11.28
CA ASP A 31 6.76 32.35 -11.17
C ASP A 31 6.46 32.77 -9.73
N CYS A 32 6.79 34.02 -9.44
CA CYS A 32 6.91 34.68 -8.16
C CYS A 32 5.66 34.78 -7.25
N ASP A 33 5.94 34.82 -5.94
CA ASP A 33 5.23 35.53 -4.86
C ASP A 33 3.86 36.19 -5.17
N LYS A 34 2.79 35.73 -4.50
CA LYS A 34 1.95 36.58 -3.62
C LYS A 34 0.83 35.83 -2.86
N PRO A 35 0.45 36.32 -1.66
CA PRO A 35 -0.49 35.65 -0.77
C PRO A 35 -1.96 36.03 -1.05
N GLY A 36 -2.85 35.05 -0.83
CA GLY A 36 -4.24 35.27 -0.46
C GLY A 36 -5.22 35.57 -1.60
N THR A 37 -5.84 34.53 -2.16
CA THR A 37 -7.24 34.63 -2.63
C THR A 37 -7.98 33.32 -2.38
N SER A 38 -8.98 33.38 -1.49
CA SER A 38 -10.09 32.44 -1.41
C SER A 38 -10.71 32.22 -2.80
N ARG A 39 -10.68 30.98 -3.32
CA ARG A 39 -11.49 30.50 -4.44
C ARG A 39 -11.79 29.03 -4.18
N ARG A 40 -12.97 28.72 -3.64
CA ARG A 40 -14.18 28.33 -4.39
C ARG A 40 -13.98 26.98 -5.10
N PHE A 41 -14.59 25.95 -4.52
CA PHE A 41 -14.72 24.61 -5.07
C PHE A 41 -15.31 24.66 -6.49
N GLU A 42 -14.53 24.25 -7.48
CA GLU A 42 -15.04 23.79 -8.76
C GLU A 42 -14.59 22.34 -8.92
N LYS A 43 -15.55 21.43 -8.74
CA LYS A 43 -15.41 20.00 -9.04
C LYS A 43 -15.35 19.85 -10.55
N GLU A 44 -14.16 19.91 -11.12
CA GLU A 44 -13.87 19.15 -12.32
C GLU A 44 -13.28 17.84 -11.82
N GLN A 45 -14.07 16.76 -11.91
CA GLN A 45 -13.56 15.40 -11.78
C GLN A 45 -12.73 15.11 -13.03
N GLU A 46 -11.59 15.78 -13.14
CA GLU A 46 -10.51 15.26 -13.95
C GLU A 46 -10.14 13.95 -13.28
N GLU A 47 -10.40 12.85 -13.98
CA GLU A 47 -10.10 11.49 -13.56
C GLU A 47 -8.58 11.38 -13.43
N LYS A 48 -8.06 11.75 -12.25
CA LYS A 48 -6.63 11.81 -11.96
C LYS A 48 -6.10 10.39 -11.98
N LYS A 49 -5.65 9.97 -13.17
CA LYS A 49 -5.01 8.67 -13.38
C LYS A 49 -3.64 8.67 -12.73
N TYR A 50 -3.50 7.91 -11.66
CA TYR A 50 -2.21 7.72 -11.02
C TYR A 50 -1.38 6.70 -11.80
N LYS A 51 -0.06 6.87 -11.79
CA LYS A 51 0.89 5.88 -12.29
C LYS A 51 1.75 5.37 -11.16
N TYR A 52 2.02 4.08 -11.17
CA TYR A 52 2.99 3.45 -10.30
C TYR A 52 4.42 3.92 -10.64
N SER A 53 5.36 3.75 -9.71
CA SER A 53 6.76 4.12 -9.94
C SER A 53 7.45 3.32 -11.05
N ASN A 54 6.89 2.18 -11.44
CA ASN A 54 7.33 1.41 -12.61
C ASN A 54 6.73 1.92 -13.94
N GLY A 55 6.01 3.05 -13.93
CA GLY A 55 5.41 3.67 -15.12
C GLY A 55 4.08 3.03 -15.56
N LEU A 56 3.65 1.95 -14.91
CA LEU A 56 2.35 1.32 -15.17
C LEU A 56 1.23 2.21 -14.63
N ASP A 57 0.12 2.23 -15.35
CA ASP A 57 -1.08 2.90 -14.92
C ASP A 57 -1.67 2.20 -13.68
N ALA A 58 -2.03 2.98 -12.66
CA ALA A 58 -2.78 2.46 -11.53
C ALA A 58 -4.18 2.02 -12.01
N PRO A 59 -4.67 0.87 -11.53
CA PRO A 59 -6.04 0.47 -11.76
C PRO A 59 -6.99 1.48 -11.12
N GLU A 60 -8.25 1.43 -11.54
CA GLU A 60 -9.31 2.22 -10.93
C GLU A 60 -9.41 1.91 -9.43
N GLU A 61 -9.56 2.95 -8.63
CA GLU A 61 -9.71 2.78 -7.18
C GLU A 61 -11.02 2.07 -6.89
N ILE A 62 -10.93 1.02 -6.07
CA ILE A 62 -12.10 0.24 -5.66
C ILE A 62 -12.74 0.94 -4.47
N ASP A 63 -14.05 1.17 -4.51
CA ASP A 63 -14.80 1.65 -3.36
C ASP A 63 -14.93 0.55 -2.30
N PHE A 64 -14.04 0.58 -1.31
CA PHE A 64 -14.05 -0.38 -0.21
C PHE A 64 -15.29 -0.26 0.70
N THR A 65 -16.03 0.85 0.66
CA THR A 65 -17.26 1.02 1.46
C THR A 65 -18.44 0.24 0.89
N ALA A 66 -18.37 -0.09 -0.40
CA ALA A 66 -19.39 -0.87 -1.11
C ALA A 66 -19.15 -2.39 -1.07
N ILE A 67 -18.01 -2.83 -0.53
CA ILE A 67 -17.65 -4.24 -0.41
C ILE A 67 -18.13 -4.77 0.95
N ASP A 68 -18.68 -5.98 0.96
CA ASP A 68 -19.08 -6.66 2.19
C ASP A 68 -17.88 -7.03 3.08
N GLU A 69 -18.11 -7.12 4.40
CA GLU A 69 -17.03 -7.36 5.36
C GLU A 69 -16.34 -8.71 5.15
N ASP A 70 -17.08 -9.74 4.75
CA ASP A 70 -16.56 -11.08 4.47
C ASP A 70 -15.62 -11.06 3.25
N SER A 71 -16.02 -10.41 2.15
CA SER A 71 -15.17 -10.25 0.96
C SER A 71 -13.94 -9.40 1.24
N LEU A 72 -14.06 -8.35 2.08
CA LEU A 72 -12.92 -7.56 2.50
C LEU A 72 -11.93 -8.40 3.32
N ARG A 73 -12.45 -9.23 4.23
CA ARG A 73 -11.65 -10.18 5.02
C ARG A 73 -10.94 -11.19 4.13
N ASP A 74 -11.64 -11.81 3.20
CA ASP A 74 -11.07 -12.76 2.24
C ASP A 74 -9.92 -12.14 1.43
N ARG A 75 -10.09 -10.90 0.97
CA ARG A 75 -9.05 -10.16 0.24
C ARG A 75 -7.83 -9.88 1.13
N LEU A 76 -8.07 -9.49 2.38
CA LEU A 76 -7.00 -9.24 3.34
C LEU A 76 -6.23 -10.52 3.67
N GLU A 77 -6.92 -11.64 3.85
CA GLU A 77 -6.32 -12.95 4.08
C GLU A 77 -5.47 -13.40 2.90
N GLN A 78 -5.95 -13.22 1.67
CA GLN A 78 -5.18 -13.51 0.45
C GLN A 78 -3.88 -12.72 0.38
N ILE A 79 -3.94 -11.40 0.63
CA ILE A 79 -2.75 -10.53 0.63
C ILE A 79 -1.79 -10.94 1.75
N THR A 80 -2.32 -11.19 2.95
CA THR A 80 -1.50 -11.58 4.11
C THR A 80 -0.81 -12.91 3.87
N ASN A 81 -1.52 -13.90 3.32
CA ASN A 81 -0.96 -15.20 2.98
C ASN A 81 0.13 -15.08 1.91
N TYR A 82 -0.11 -14.31 0.85
CA TYR A 82 0.89 -14.05 -0.20
C TYR A 82 2.18 -13.46 0.38
N LEU A 83 2.07 -12.45 1.24
CA LEU A 83 3.22 -11.80 1.87
C LEU A 83 3.97 -12.76 2.82
N ARG A 84 3.25 -13.58 3.58
CA ARG A 84 3.86 -14.51 4.55
C ARG A 84 4.56 -15.68 3.86
N THR A 85 3.95 -16.26 2.83
CA THR A 85 4.47 -17.46 2.15
C THR A 85 5.55 -17.14 1.12
N GLY A 86 5.39 -16.06 0.35
CA GLY A 86 6.32 -15.68 -0.71
C GLY A 86 7.45 -14.76 -0.25
N HIS A 87 7.17 -13.92 0.76
CA HIS A 87 8.09 -12.87 1.18
C HIS A 87 8.46 -12.94 2.67
N PHE A 88 8.01 -13.95 3.42
CA PHE A 88 8.26 -14.07 4.86
C PHE A 88 7.98 -12.76 5.62
N TYR A 89 6.97 -12.01 5.19
CA TYR A 89 6.66 -10.70 5.74
C TYR A 89 5.34 -10.74 6.49
N CYS A 90 5.33 -10.23 7.72
CA CYS A 90 4.10 -10.04 8.48
C CYS A 90 3.72 -8.55 8.52
N VAL A 91 2.57 -8.23 7.92
CA VAL A 91 2.02 -6.86 7.95
C VAL A 91 1.71 -6.36 9.35
N TRP A 92 1.38 -7.27 10.28
CA TRP A 92 1.05 -6.92 11.66
C TRP A 92 2.29 -6.67 12.52
N CYS A 93 3.36 -7.45 12.34
CA CYS A 93 4.65 -7.14 12.96
C CYS A 93 5.29 -5.88 12.37
N GLY A 94 5.09 -5.64 11.07
CA GLY A 94 5.89 -4.70 10.30
C GLY A 94 7.34 -5.16 10.08
N SER A 95 7.57 -6.48 10.07
CA SER A 95 8.90 -7.09 10.00
C SER A 95 8.98 -8.18 8.92
N LEU A 96 10.16 -8.26 8.31
CA LEU A 96 10.60 -9.36 7.45
C LEU A 96 11.29 -10.44 8.30
N PHE A 97 11.05 -11.69 7.96
CA PHE A 97 11.67 -12.86 8.58
C PHE A 97 12.58 -13.56 7.55
N ASP A 98 13.58 -14.29 8.04
CA ASP A 98 14.59 -14.89 7.15
C ASP A 98 14.13 -16.22 6.52
N SER A 99 13.18 -16.90 7.16
CA SER A 99 12.69 -18.22 6.74
C SER A 99 11.24 -18.45 7.19
N PRO A 100 10.54 -19.46 6.64
CA PRO A 100 9.20 -19.79 7.10
C PRO A 100 9.19 -20.31 8.55
N GLU A 101 10.25 -21.02 8.97
CA GLU A 101 10.39 -21.47 10.36
C GLU A 101 10.55 -20.26 11.30
N ASP A 102 11.40 -19.30 10.93
CA ASP A 102 11.61 -18.08 11.70
C ASP A 102 10.32 -17.26 11.84
N LEU A 103 9.52 -17.20 10.78
CA LEU A 103 8.20 -16.59 10.79
C LEU A 103 7.23 -17.29 11.75
N GLU A 104 7.22 -18.62 11.80
CA GLU A 104 6.33 -19.38 12.69
C GLU A 104 6.76 -19.29 14.16
N GLU A 105 8.07 -19.26 14.44
CA GLU A 105 8.60 -19.19 15.80
C GLU A 105 8.52 -17.78 16.41
N ASN A 106 8.67 -16.73 15.59
CA ASN A 106 8.78 -15.35 16.08
C ASN A 106 7.54 -14.49 15.83
N CYS A 107 6.61 -14.90 14.96
CA CYS A 107 5.37 -14.15 14.73
C CYS A 107 4.22 -14.72 15.58
N PRO A 108 3.51 -13.91 16.39
CA PRO A 108 2.42 -14.40 17.25
C PRO A 108 1.19 -14.91 16.48
N GLY A 109 1.07 -14.56 15.20
CA GLY A 109 0.06 -15.08 14.29
C GLY A 109 -0.07 -14.27 13.00
N ASP A 110 -1.06 -14.58 12.17
CA ASP A 110 -1.34 -13.93 10.89
C ASP A 110 -2.55 -12.98 10.92
N THR A 111 -3.22 -12.87 12.07
CA THR A 111 -4.37 -11.97 12.27
C THR A 111 -4.05 -10.81 13.18
N ARG A 112 -4.75 -9.68 13.02
CA ARG A 112 -4.65 -8.53 13.94
C ARG A 112 -4.83 -8.95 15.40
N HIS A 113 -5.77 -9.84 15.67
CA HIS A 113 -6.09 -10.34 17.00
C HIS A 113 -4.90 -11.03 17.67
N ALA A 114 -4.10 -11.78 16.91
CA ALA A 114 -2.92 -12.43 17.45
C ALA A 114 -1.83 -11.44 17.90
N HIS A 115 -1.76 -10.25 17.29
CA HIS A 115 -0.74 -9.24 17.60
C HIS A 115 -1.18 -8.23 18.65
N HIS A 116 -2.40 -7.73 18.56
CA HIS A 116 -2.88 -6.62 19.38
C HIS A 116 -3.92 -7.03 20.44
N GLY A 117 -4.32 -8.30 20.46
CA GLY A 117 -5.43 -8.76 21.29
C GLY A 117 -6.79 -8.23 20.82
N LEU A 118 -7.84 -8.60 21.54
CA LEU A 118 -9.18 -8.05 21.40
C LEU A 118 -9.26 -6.75 22.23
N ASP A 119 -9.67 -5.65 21.59
CA ASP A 119 -10.36 -4.54 22.27
C ASP A 119 -11.86 -4.87 22.31
#